data_AF-A0A963T7B3-F1
#
_entry.id   AF-A0A963T7B3-F1
#
_cell.length_a   1.000
_cell.length_b   1.000
_cell.length_c   1.000
_cell.angle_alpha   90.00
_cell.angle_beta   90.00
_cell.angle_gamma   90.00
#
_symmetry.space_group_name_H-M   'P 1'
#
loop_
_entity.id
_entity.type
_entity.pdbx_description
1 polymer ?
#
loop_
_entity_poly.entity_id
_entity_poly.type
_entity_poly.pdbx_seq_one_letter_code
_entity_poly.pdbx_strand_id
1 'polypeptide(L)'
;MTETRSNRRIDLDRLMGRLTALGRVGALDGGGVCRLALTDADKAGRDLVCGWMADLGLAVRVDRIGNVLGLRPGLEDGPPVVMGSHIDTVAT
;
A
#
# COMPACT_ATOMS: atom_id res chain seq x y z
N MET A 1 -33.60 8.40 -15.98
CA MET A 1 -32.26 7.78 -15.88
C MET A 1 -31.79 8.00 -14.44
N THR A 2 -32.03 7.01 -13.58
CA THR A 2 -31.85 7.15 -12.13
C THR A 2 -30.38 6.90 -11.80
N GLU A 3 -29.67 7.96 -11.40
CA GLU A 3 -28.29 7.88 -10.92
C GLU A 3 -28.19 6.84 -9.80
N THR A 4 -27.46 5.76 -10.05
CA THR A 4 -27.13 4.79 -8.99
C THR A 4 -26.01 5.41 -8.16
N ARG A 5 -26.35 6.12 -7.09
CA ARG A 5 -25.37 6.46 -6.04
C ARG A 5 -24.91 5.16 -5.41
N SER A 6 -23.80 4.59 -5.88
CA SER A 6 -23.23 3.40 -5.27
C SER A 6 -22.66 3.78 -3.90
N ASN A 7 -23.34 3.39 -2.82
CA ASN A 7 -22.84 3.54 -1.44
C ASN A 7 -21.75 2.49 -1.17
N ARG A 8 -20.71 2.44 -2.01
CA ARG A 8 -19.57 1.54 -1.79
C ARG A 8 -18.81 2.03 -0.57
N ARG A 9 -18.73 1.18 0.45
CA ARG A 9 -17.97 1.42 1.67
C ARG A 9 -16.71 0.56 1.65
N ILE A 10 -15.69 1.06 2.32
CA ILE A 10 -14.52 0.24 2.64
C ILE A 10 -14.84 -0.71 3.79
N ASP A 11 -14.05 -1.76 3.92
CA ASP A 11 -14.03 -2.64 5.08
C ASP A 11 -13.04 -2.07 6.11
N LEU A 12 -13.54 -1.58 7.24
CA LEU A 12 -12.73 -0.90 8.25
C LEU A 12 -11.82 -1.88 9.00
N ASP A 13 -12.30 -3.08 9.31
CA ASP A 13 -11.51 -4.08 10.04
C ASP A 13 -10.33 -4.55 9.18
N ARG A 14 -10.57 -4.76 7.89
CA ARG A 14 -9.49 -5.09 6.94
C ARG A 14 -8.49 -3.95 6.80
N LEU A 15 -8.96 -2.69 6.76
CA LEU A 15 -8.07 -1.52 6.70
C LEU A 15 -7.21 -1.43 7.96
N MET A 16 -7.84 -1.44 9.14
CA MET A 16 -7.14 -1.33 10.41
C MET A 16 -6.18 -2.50 10.62
N GLY A 17 -6.57 -3.72 10.27
CA GLY A 17 -5.70 -4.89 10.32
C GLY A 17 -4.44 -4.75 9.46
N ARG A 18 -4.57 -4.22 8.23
CA ARG A 18 -3.41 -3.94 7.36
C ARG A 18 -2.53 -2.82 7.90
N LEU A 19 -3.12 -1.74 8.43
CA LEU A 19 -2.37 -0.66 9.07
C LEU A 19 -1.57 -1.17 10.28
N THR A 20 -2.19 -1.97 11.14
CA THR A 20 -1.50 -2.59 12.28
C THR A 20 -0.41 -3.57 11.82
N ALA A 21 -0.66 -4.38 10.79
CA ALA A 21 0.34 -5.31 10.26
C ALA A 21 1.57 -4.57 9.71
N LEU A 22 1.38 -3.52 8.91
CA LEU A 22 2.49 -2.70 8.40
C LEU A 22 3.18 -1.92 9.53
N GLY A 23 2.43 -1.45 10.52
CA GLY A 23 2.96 -0.75 11.70
C GLY A 23 3.88 -1.61 12.57
N ARG A 24 3.77 -2.94 12.51
CA ARG A 24 4.69 -3.86 13.21
C ARG A 24 6.06 -3.94 12.54
N VAL A 25 6.17 -3.60 11.26
CA VAL A 25 7.43 -3.67 10.52
C VAL A 25 8.28 -2.43 10.83
N GLY A 26 9.33 -2.59 11.64
CA GLY A 26 10.14 -1.49 12.15
C GLY A 26 9.57 -0.82 13.40
N ALA A 27 8.65 -1.47 14.12
CA ALA A 27 8.13 -0.96 15.37
C ALA A 27 9.24 -0.77 16.42
N LEU A 28 9.18 0.33 17.18
CA LEU A 28 10.12 0.62 18.27
C LEU A 28 9.52 0.27 19.63
N ASP A 29 10.41 -0.03 20.58
CA ASP A 29 10.05 -0.17 21.99
C ASP A 29 9.57 1.20 22.52
N GLY A 30 8.31 1.28 22.95
CA GLY A 30 7.67 2.53 23.37
C GLY A 30 6.71 3.14 22.33
N GLY A 31 6.57 2.52 21.15
CA GLY A 31 5.66 2.96 20.10
C GLY A 31 6.37 3.69 18.96
N GLY A 32 5.63 3.99 17.89
CA GLY A 32 6.21 4.54 16.67
C GLY A 32 6.80 3.46 15.76
N VAL A 33 7.37 3.91 14.64
CA VAL A 33 7.93 3.04 13.60
C VAL A 33 9.17 3.70 13.02
N CYS A 34 10.31 3.02 13.09
CA CYS A 34 11.54 3.36 12.38
C CYS A 34 11.73 2.42 11.19
N ARG A 35 11.34 2.92 10.02
CA ARG A 35 11.43 2.23 8.73
C ARG A 35 12.03 3.20 7.72
N LEU A 36 13.29 3.57 7.92
CA LEU A 36 14.02 4.48 7.04
C LEU A 36 14.10 3.92 5.63
N ALA A 37 13.97 4.79 4.63
CA ALA A 37 14.02 4.42 3.22
C ALA A 37 15.25 3.55 2.90
N LEU A 38 15.02 2.50 2.10
CA LEU A 38 16.05 1.58 1.59
C LEU A 38 16.77 0.73 2.65
N THR A 39 16.30 0.73 3.90
CA THR A 39 16.75 -0.26 4.91
C THR A 39 16.04 -1.60 4.74
N ASP A 40 16.52 -2.63 5.42
CA ASP A 40 15.84 -3.94 5.45
C ASP A 40 14.42 -3.86 5.99
N ALA A 41 14.14 -2.94 6.92
CA ALA A 41 12.80 -2.70 7.41
C ALA A 41 11.90 -2.09 6.30
N ASP A 42 12.41 -1.15 5.50
CA ASP A 42 11.66 -0.60 4.36
C ASP A 42 11.41 -1.66 3.30
N LYS A 43 12.43 -2.47 2.98
CA LYS A 43 12.27 -3.63 2.11
C LYS A 43 11.16 -4.58 2.63
N ALA A 44 11.19 -4.95 3.90
CA ALA A 44 10.17 -5.81 4.49
C ALA A 44 8.76 -5.19 4.43
N GLY A 45 8.65 -3.88 4.64
CA GLY A 45 7.38 -3.15 4.51
C GLY A 45 6.86 -3.15 3.06
N ARG A 46 7.76 -2.92 2.09
CA ARG A 46 7.45 -2.98 0.66
C ARG A 46 7.02 -4.38 0.23
N ASP A 47 7.76 -5.41 0.65
CA ASP A 47 7.44 -6.82 0.35
C ASP A 47 6.04 -7.19 0.87
N LEU A 48 5.70 -6.75 2.09
CA LEU A 48 4.38 -6.98 2.68
C LEU A 48 3.26 -6.32 1.85
N VAL A 49 3.43 -5.06 1.47
CA VAL A 49 2.45 -4.32 0.66
C VAL A 49 2.34 -4.91 -0.75
N CYS A 50 3.46 -5.25 -1.39
CA CYS A 50 3.50 -5.95 -2.67
C CYS A 50 2.76 -7.29 -2.62
N GLY A 51 2.92 -8.05 -1.52
CA GLY A 51 2.18 -9.29 -1.28
C GLY A 51 0.67 -9.05 -1.30
N TRP A 52 0.17 -8.05 -0.56
CA TRP A 52 -1.25 -7.71 -0.58
C TRP A 52 -1.75 -7.24 -1.95
N MET A 53 -0.91 -6.54 -2.72
CA MET A 53 -1.25 -6.15 -4.10
C MET A 53 -1.36 -7.38 -5.01
N ALA A 54 -0.42 -8.31 -4.90
CA ALA A 54 -0.42 -9.56 -5.66
C ALA A 54 -1.61 -10.45 -5.31
N ASP A 55 -1.95 -10.60 -4.02
CA ASP A 55 -3.12 -11.35 -3.55
C ASP A 55 -4.45 -10.79 -4.09
N LEU A 56 -4.48 -9.49 -4.37
CA LEU A 56 -5.63 -8.80 -4.99
C LEU A 56 -5.62 -8.89 -6.52
N GLY A 57 -4.63 -9.56 -7.12
CA GLY A 57 -4.47 -9.69 -8.57
C GLY A 57 -4.01 -8.41 -9.26
N LEU A 58 -3.38 -7.47 -8.54
CA LEU A 58 -2.81 -6.27 -9.14
C LEU A 58 -1.51 -6.62 -9.88
N ALA A 59 -1.28 -5.97 -11.02
CA ALA A 59 0.00 -6.05 -11.70
C ALA A 59 1.04 -5.19 -10.97
N VAL A 60 1.85 -5.82 -10.13
CA VAL A 60 2.91 -5.15 -9.37
C VAL A 60 4.11 -4.86 -10.26
N ARG A 61 4.56 -3.60 -10.28
CA ARG A 61 5.77 -3.15 -10.98
C ARG A 61 6.61 -2.29 -10.06
N VAL A 62 7.93 -2.43 -10.19
CA VAL A 62 8.90 -1.56 -9.52
C VAL A 62 9.67 -0.80 -10.60
N ASP A 63 9.73 0.52 -10.50
CA ASP A 63 10.51 1.33 -11.44
C ASP A 63 12.00 1.39 -11.08
N ARG A 64 12.79 2.13 -11.86
CA ARG A 64 14.25 2.19 -11.69
C ARG A 64 14.71 2.87 -10.40
N ILE A 65 13.85 3.64 -9.73
CA ILE A 65 14.17 4.31 -8.46
C ILE A 65 13.45 3.68 -7.27
N GLY A 66 12.78 2.54 -7.48
CA GLY A 66 12.16 1.76 -6.42
C GLY A 66 10.72 2.14 -6.10
N ASN A 67 10.05 2.96 -6.91
CA ASN A 67 8.61 3.18 -6.72
C ASN A 67 7.85 1.89 -7.02
N VAL A 68 6.94 1.51 -6.12
CA VAL A 68 6.08 0.33 -6.26
C VAL A 68 4.72 0.79 -6.79
N LEU A 69 4.27 0.18 -7.89
CA LEU A 69 2.96 0.41 -8.48
C LEU A 69 2.18 -0.90 -8.53
N GLY A 70 0.96 -0.92 -7.97
CA GLY A 70 0.00 -2.00 -8.17
C GLY A 70 -1.10 -1.54 -9.13
N LEU A 71 -1.08 -2.02 -10.38
CA LEU A 71 -2.06 -1.62 -11.38
C LEU A 71 -3.27 -2.57 -11.38
N ARG A 72 -4.47 -2.01 -11.19
CA ARG A 72 -5.74 -2.67 -11.50
C ARG A 72 -6.15 -2.30 -12.93
N PRO A 73 -6.31 -3.26 -13.86
CA PRO A 73 -6.74 -2.94 -15.21
C PRO A 73 -8.15 -2.32 -15.22
N GLY A 74 -8.33 -1.34 -16.10
CA GLY A 74 -9.63 -0.79 -16.45
C GLY A 74 -10.42 -1.75 -17.36
N LEU A 75 -11.66 -1.39 -17.66
CA LEU A 75 -12.43 -2.06 -18.72
C LEU A 75 -11.95 -1.62 -20.12
N GLU A 76 -11.34 -0.44 -20.21
CA GLU A 76 -10.77 0.16 -21.40
C GLU A 76 -9.32 0.57 -21.11
N ASP A 77 -8.52 0.68 -22.17
CA ASP A 77 -7.16 1.22 -22.07
C ASP A 77 -7.19 2.75 -21.99
N GLY A 78 -6.34 3.32 -21.13
CA GLY A 78 -6.31 4.77 -20.90
C GLY A 78 -5.41 5.18 -19.73
N PRO A 79 -5.23 6.50 -19.52
CA PRO A 79 -4.41 7.00 -18.42
C PRO A 79 -4.92 6.52 -17.04
N PRO A 80 -4.04 6.05 -16.15
CA PRO A 80 -4.46 5.58 -14.84
C PRO A 80 -4.84 6.75 -13.93
N VAL A 81 -5.82 6.53 -13.06
CA VAL A 81 -5.96 7.32 -11.84
C VAL A 81 -4.97 6.78 -10.82
N VAL A 82 -4.03 7.61 -10.37
CA VAL A 82 -2.99 7.22 -9.42
C VAL A 82 -3.34 7.74 -8.03
N MET A 83 -3.26 6.85 -7.04
CA MET A 83 -3.33 7.19 -5.62
C MET A 83 -2.18 6.51 -4.89
N GLY A 84 -1.59 7.21 -3.93
CA GLY A 84 -0.43 6.71 -3.22
C GLY A 84 0.05 7.69 -2.16
N SER A 85 1.12 7.31 -1.49
CA SER A 85 1.85 8.11 -0.50
C SER A 85 3.25 7.51 -0.39
N HIS A 86 3.81 7.44 0.81
CA HIS A 86 5.05 6.76 1.12
C HIS A 86 4.84 5.81 2.32
N ILE A 87 5.75 4.85 2.49
CA ILE A 87 5.72 3.93 3.64
C ILE A 87 7.04 3.90 4.41
N ASP A 88 8.08 4.60 3.96
CA ASP A 88 9.21 4.91 4.81
C ASP A 88 8.81 5.94 5.89
N THR A 89 9.56 5.95 6.98
CA THR A 89 9.33 6.82 8.14
C THR A 89 10.63 7.51 8.57
N VAL A 90 10.53 8.37 9.59
CA VAL A 90 11.68 8.99 10.27
C VAL A 90 12.25 8.06 11.35
N ALA A 91 13.40 8.42 11.93
CA ALA A 91 14.11 7.60 12.92
C ALA A 91 13.54 7.64 14.35
N THR A 92 12.44 8.37 14.58
CA THR A 92 11.95 8.76 15.92
C THR A 92 10.59 8.19 16.24
#